data_AF-A0A7K2NFF6-F1
#
_entry.id   AF-A0A7K2NFF6-F1
#
_cell.length_a   1.000
_cell.length_b   1.000
_cell.length_c   1.000
_cell.angle_alpha   90.00
_cell.angle_beta   90.00
_cell.angle_gamma   90.00
#
_symmetry.space_group_name_H-M   'P 1'
#
loop_
_entity.id
_entity.type
_entity.pdbx_description
1 polymer ?
#
loop_
_entity_poly.entity_id
_entity_poly.type
_entity_poly.pdbx_seq_one_letter_code
_entity_poly.pdbx_strand_id
1 'polypeptide(L)'
;MTEAMFSPSALARYIELRGLGTAELARAVGVSERAVQYWLAGRSAPGDRSFGRLLAVLRCDAQELCGRLRGTETLSDLRRDAGLDVGQAAAAVAEKAWARSLGFDARKLRALELGQTVPGWDGESPEVAGRVARALARVYGVPERVLLDAWRRSRPADGTVPVLPRRAASSEETSGPLALWEGLNERQRIYLTCLFWQDQEEELLQRRSHAMGGVRSAAREWRRMPLALHAPKELVGLTRLQERLRQEGVRDPGVGSSVAALRRRGLVTTYRDRVYIDGVGEVARTLVEVTRRGRGVARAALKVPSSTGAPAPLLSRWLWSVLVRVARADGVGLDGSLAGRAPHALAVGRSPDGHHPSRGFIVLRHPDGVDSGPYFWFLTDSGRQHVKDYLGAYQKLYPEVEASDLNHSIE
;
A
#
# COMPACT_ATOMS: atom_id res chain seq x y z
N MET A 1 -20.74 0.79 -20.69
CA MET A 1 -20.34 1.07 -19.30
C MET A 1 -21.57 1.54 -18.55
N THR A 2 -22.15 0.66 -17.72
CA THR A 2 -23.31 0.99 -16.90
C THR A 2 -22.84 1.97 -15.84
N GLU A 3 -23.32 3.21 -15.88
CA GLU A 3 -23.10 4.19 -14.82
C GLU A 3 -23.58 3.54 -13.52
N ALA A 4 -22.68 3.29 -12.56
CA ALA A 4 -23.05 2.63 -11.32
C ALA A 4 -24.07 3.51 -10.59
N MET A 5 -25.33 3.11 -10.64
CA MET A 5 -26.44 3.92 -10.15
C MET A 5 -26.37 4.01 -8.63
N PHE A 6 -26.51 5.24 -8.13
CA PHE A 6 -26.71 5.50 -6.72
C PHE A 6 -27.92 4.72 -6.19
N SER A 7 -27.75 3.94 -5.12
CA SER A 7 -28.78 3.06 -4.57
C SER A 7 -29.56 3.76 -3.44
N PRO A 8 -30.85 4.06 -3.64
CA PRO A 8 -31.68 4.67 -2.62
C PRO A 8 -31.89 3.77 -1.40
N SER A 9 -31.99 2.45 -1.62
CA SER A 9 -32.15 1.47 -0.54
C SER A 9 -30.89 1.33 0.31
N ALA A 10 -29.70 1.41 -0.32
CA ALA A 10 -28.45 1.47 0.42
C ALA A 10 -28.35 2.75 1.26
N LEU A 11 -28.71 3.91 0.69
CA LEU A 11 -28.77 5.17 1.42
C LEU A 11 -29.67 5.05 2.66
N ALA A 12 -30.91 4.58 2.50
CA ALA A 12 -31.87 4.42 3.60
C ALA A 12 -31.29 3.56 4.73
N ARG A 13 -30.67 2.42 4.39
CA ARG A 13 -30.03 1.53 5.35
C ARG A 13 -28.89 2.20 6.12
N TYR A 14 -28.02 2.97 5.46
CA TYR A 14 -26.92 3.66 6.16
C TYR A 14 -27.38 4.82 7.02
N ILE A 15 -28.48 5.50 6.66
CA ILE A 15 -29.10 6.51 7.51
C ILE A 15 -29.59 5.87 8.82
N GLU A 16 -30.30 4.75 8.72
CA GLU A 16 -30.81 3.99 9.87
C GLU A 16 -29.66 3.48 10.76
N LEU A 17 -28.63 2.87 10.17
CA LEU A 17 -27.44 2.41 10.89
C LEU A 17 -26.66 3.51 11.62
N ARG A 18 -26.86 4.77 11.24
CA ARG A 18 -26.23 5.93 11.87
C ARG A 18 -27.18 6.68 12.81
N GLY A 19 -28.45 6.25 12.90
CA GLY A 19 -29.48 6.89 13.71
C GLY A 19 -29.75 8.34 13.29
N LEU A 20 -29.52 8.69 12.03
CA LEU A 20 -29.67 10.05 11.53
C LEU A 20 -31.09 10.31 11.02
N GLY A 21 -31.63 11.48 11.30
CA GLY A 21 -32.83 11.98 10.62
C GLY A 21 -32.52 12.54 9.22
N THR A 22 -33.52 12.66 8.35
CA THR A 22 -33.38 13.29 7.02
C THR A 22 -32.90 14.74 7.11
N ALA A 23 -33.46 15.51 8.03
CA ALA A 23 -33.08 16.90 8.29
C ALA A 23 -31.63 17.02 8.82
N GLU A 24 -31.21 16.09 9.67
CA GLU A 24 -29.87 16.06 10.23
C GLU A 24 -28.83 15.71 9.17
N LEU A 25 -29.11 14.70 8.33
CA LEU A 25 -28.27 14.35 7.20
C LEU A 25 -28.15 15.52 6.21
N ALA A 26 -29.26 16.17 5.88
CA ALA A 26 -29.27 17.30 4.96
C ALA A 26 -28.38 18.45 5.47
N ARG A 27 -28.47 18.77 6.77
CA ARG A 27 -27.62 19.77 7.43
C ARG A 27 -26.14 19.37 7.40
N ALA A 28 -25.83 18.11 7.72
CA ALA A 28 -24.46 17.61 7.76
C ALA A 28 -23.80 17.59 6.36
N VAL A 29 -24.56 17.26 5.31
CA VAL A 29 -24.07 17.27 3.91
C VAL A 29 -24.05 18.69 3.32
N GLY A 30 -24.88 19.60 3.86
CA GLY A 30 -25.04 20.97 3.38
C GLY A 30 -25.96 21.08 2.17
N VAL A 31 -27.06 20.33 2.16
CA VAL A 31 -28.12 20.34 1.15
C VAL A 31 -29.49 20.57 1.78
N SER A 32 -30.52 20.77 0.98
CA SER A 32 -31.90 20.82 1.48
C SER A 32 -32.41 19.44 1.86
N GLU A 33 -33.31 19.37 2.84
CA GLU A 33 -33.98 18.11 3.21
C GLU A 33 -34.76 17.51 2.03
N ARG A 34 -35.35 18.36 1.19
CA ARG A 34 -36.02 17.95 -0.05
C ARG A 34 -35.08 17.22 -1.01
N ALA A 35 -33.81 17.63 -1.11
CA ALA A 35 -32.82 16.93 -1.93
C ALA A 35 -32.56 15.52 -1.41
N VAL A 36 -32.41 15.35 -0.09
CA VAL A 36 -32.25 14.04 0.55
C VAL A 36 -33.47 13.14 0.30
N GLN A 37 -34.68 13.69 0.43
CA GLN A 37 -35.92 12.96 0.10
C GLN A 37 -35.96 12.52 -1.36
N TYR A 38 -35.49 13.36 -2.29
CA TYR A 38 -35.40 12.99 -3.71
C TYR A 38 -34.36 11.91 -3.98
N TRP A 39 -33.26 11.87 -3.22
CA TRP A 39 -32.29 10.77 -3.29
C TRP A 39 -32.88 9.45 -2.78
N LEU A 40 -33.55 9.49 -1.63
CA LEU A 40 -34.23 8.32 -1.04
C LEU A 40 -35.37 7.79 -1.92
N ALA A 41 -36.04 8.67 -2.65
CA ALA A 41 -37.07 8.29 -3.61
C ALA A 41 -36.52 7.86 -4.97
N GLY A 42 -35.19 7.86 -5.18
CA GLY A 42 -34.56 7.53 -6.45
C GLY A 42 -34.85 8.52 -7.59
N ARG A 43 -35.36 9.72 -7.29
CA ARG A 43 -35.71 10.75 -8.29
C ARG A 43 -34.50 11.55 -8.77
N SER A 44 -33.43 11.57 -7.98
CA SER A 44 -32.17 12.22 -8.33
C SER A 44 -31.01 11.54 -7.60
N ALA A 45 -29.78 11.79 -8.05
CA ALA A 45 -28.57 11.36 -7.37
C ALA A 45 -27.83 12.57 -6.78
N PRO A 46 -27.03 12.39 -5.70
CA PRO A 46 -26.16 13.44 -5.21
C PRO A 46 -25.10 13.79 -6.26
N GLY A 47 -24.91 15.09 -6.51
CA GLY A 47 -23.77 15.59 -7.28
C GLY A 47 -22.46 15.40 -6.51
N ASP A 48 -21.32 15.54 -7.20
CA ASP A 48 -19.99 15.14 -6.71
C ASP A 48 -19.68 15.64 -5.29
N ARG A 49 -19.79 16.96 -5.07
CA ARG A 49 -19.53 17.56 -3.75
C ARG A 49 -20.42 17.00 -2.65
N SER A 50 -21.71 16.85 -2.92
CA SER A 50 -22.66 16.30 -1.96
C SER A 50 -22.40 14.82 -1.71
N PHE A 51 -21.91 14.08 -2.72
CA PHE A 51 -21.61 12.67 -2.61
C PHE A 51 -20.40 12.41 -1.70
N GLY A 52 -19.26 13.09 -1.90
CA GLY A 52 -18.12 12.91 -1.00
C GLY A 52 -18.42 13.27 0.46
N ARG A 53 -19.24 14.31 0.69
CA ARG A 53 -19.72 14.65 2.04
C ARG A 53 -20.67 13.60 2.61
N LEU A 54 -21.54 13.04 1.78
CA LEU A 54 -22.44 11.96 2.16
C LEU A 54 -21.66 10.73 2.64
N LEU A 55 -20.60 10.33 1.92
CA LEU A 55 -19.70 9.24 2.33
C LEU A 55 -19.05 9.53 3.68
N ALA A 56 -18.54 10.75 3.89
CA ALA A 56 -17.91 11.14 5.14
C ALA A 56 -18.89 11.12 6.33
N VAL A 57 -20.10 11.63 6.15
CA VAL A 57 -21.14 11.67 7.21
C VAL A 57 -21.62 10.26 7.55
N LEU A 58 -21.91 9.45 6.53
CA LEU A 58 -22.38 8.08 6.72
C LEU A 58 -21.25 7.11 7.12
N ARG A 59 -19.98 7.53 7.04
CA ARG A 59 -18.79 6.69 7.29
C ARG A 59 -18.90 5.37 6.51
N CYS A 60 -19.18 5.50 5.22
CA CYS A 60 -19.33 4.40 4.29
C CYS A 60 -18.51 4.67 3.03
N ASP A 61 -18.23 3.60 2.28
CA ASP A 61 -17.50 3.69 1.04
C ASP A 61 -18.46 3.84 -0.16
N ALA A 62 -18.00 4.44 -1.26
CA ALA A 62 -18.81 4.67 -2.46
C ALA A 62 -19.40 3.38 -3.05
N GLN A 63 -18.69 2.26 -2.91
CA GLN A 63 -19.13 0.94 -3.35
C GLN A 63 -20.39 0.48 -2.61
N GLU A 64 -20.54 0.87 -1.35
CA GLU A 64 -21.68 0.49 -0.52
C GLU A 64 -22.95 1.26 -0.92
N LEU A 65 -22.80 2.49 -1.43
CA LEU A 65 -23.92 3.32 -1.88
C LEU A 65 -24.25 3.15 -3.37
N CYS A 66 -23.29 2.82 -4.22
CA CYS A 66 -23.49 2.74 -5.68
C CYS A 66 -23.49 1.31 -6.23
N GLY A 67 -23.30 0.29 -5.37
CA GLY A 67 -23.18 -1.11 -5.82
C GLY A 67 -21.97 -1.37 -6.72
N ARG A 68 -21.01 -0.43 -6.78
CA ARG A 68 -19.81 -0.53 -7.61
C ARG A 68 -18.85 -1.55 -7.02
N LEU A 69 -18.31 -2.45 -7.84
CA LEU A 69 -17.30 -3.41 -7.37
C LEU A 69 -15.97 -2.71 -7.12
N ARG A 70 -15.28 -3.07 -6.03
CA ARG A 70 -13.93 -2.55 -5.75
C ARG A 70 -12.96 -2.95 -6.86
N GLY A 71 -12.06 -2.05 -7.25
CA GLY A 71 -11.08 -2.31 -8.30
C GLY A 71 -11.60 -2.06 -9.71
N THR A 72 -12.80 -1.50 -9.88
CA THR A 72 -13.34 -1.07 -11.18
C THR A 72 -13.42 0.45 -11.34
N GLU A 73 -12.93 1.20 -10.36
CA GLU A 73 -13.05 2.66 -10.31
C GLU A 73 -12.29 3.33 -11.47
N THR A 74 -12.93 4.30 -12.12
CA THR A 74 -12.36 5.22 -13.12
C THR A 74 -11.84 6.52 -12.49
N LEU A 75 -11.24 7.42 -13.27
CA LEU A 75 -10.76 8.71 -12.77
C LEU A 75 -11.91 9.60 -12.28
N SER A 76 -13.04 9.60 -12.98
CA SER A 76 -14.24 10.35 -12.59
C SER A 76 -14.88 9.80 -11.32
N ASP A 77 -14.88 8.47 -11.16
CA ASP A 77 -15.28 7.78 -9.94
C ASP A 77 -14.46 8.25 -8.73
N LEU A 78 -13.12 8.20 -8.83
CA LEU A 78 -12.23 8.61 -7.73
C LEU A 78 -12.42 10.09 -7.38
N ARG A 79 -12.64 10.95 -8.37
CA ARG A 79 -12.92 12.37 -8.16
C ARG A 79 -14.25 12.59 -7.43
N ARG A 80 -15.30 11.88 -7.86
CA ARG A 80 -16.63 11.94 -7.27
C ARG A 80 -16.60 11.46 -5.82
N ASP A 81 -15.90 10.35 -5.54
CA ASP A 81 -15.70 9.81 -4.20
C ASP A 81 -14.98 10.81 -3.27
N ALA A 82 -14.01 11.57 -3.82
CA ALA A 82 -13.32 12.63 -3.10
C ALA A 82 -14.17 13.89 -2.86
N GLY A 83 -15.39 13.96 -3.42
CA GLY A 83 -16.28 15.10 -3.24
C GLY A 83 -15.88 16.34 -4.03
N LEU A 84 -15.16 16.16 -5.15
CA LEU A 84 -14.64 17.26 -5.96
C LEU A 84 -15.38 17.34 -7.29
N ASP A 85 -15.76 18.55 -7.70
CA ASP A 85 -16.13 18.78 -9.09
C ASP A 85 -14.86 18.87 -9.97
N VAL A 86 -15.05 18.77 -11.30
CA VAL A 86 -13.94 18.82 -12.27
C VAL A 86 -13.13 20.12 -12.15
N GLY A 87 -13.79 21.24 -11.88
CA GLY A 87 -13.14 22.56 -11.76
C GLY A 87 -12.25 22.65 -10.52
N GLN A 88 -12.74 22.18 -9.37
CA GLN A 88 -12.02 22.13 -8.10
C GLN A 88 -10.81 21.22 -8.18
N ALA A 89 -10.98 20.01 -8.73
CA ALA A 89 -9.88 19.07 -8.91
C ALA A 89 -8.79 19.65 -9.82
N ALA A 90 -9.18 20.26 -10.95
CA ALA A 90 -8.23 20.89 -11.85
C ALA A 90 -7.52 22.09 -11.21
N ALA A 91 -8.25 22.96 -10.51
CA ALA A 91 -7.68 24.11 -9.80
C ALA A 91 -6.66 23.66 -8.74
N ALA A 92 -6.97 22.64 -7.96
CA ALA A 92 -6.07 22.11 -6.93
C ALA A 92 -4.76 21.53 -7.52
N VAL A 93 -4.82 20.90 -8.70
CA VAL A 93 -3.62 20.50 -9.44
C VAL A 93 -2.89 21.72 -9.99
N ALA A 94 -3.62 22.67 -10.54
CA ALA A 94 -3.08 23.91 -11.13
C ALA A 94 -2.42 24.83 -10.10
N GLU A 95 -2.59 24.65 -8.79
CA GLU A 95 -1.80 25.40 -7.80
C GLU A 95 -0.29 25.12 -7.92
N LYS A 96 0.09 23.95 -8.46
CA LYS A 96 1.50 23.57 -8.64
C LYS A 96 2.12 24.35 -9.80
N ALA A 97 3.29 24.96 -9.57
CA ALA A 97 3.97 25.78 -10.58
C ALA A 97 4.17 25.06 -11.93
N TRP A 98 4.57 23.78 -11.90
CA TRP A 98 4.73 22.97 -13.11
C TRP A 98 3.39 22.64 -13.81
N ALA A 99 2.28 22.59 -13.07
CA ALA A 99 0.97 22.34 -13.65
C ALA A 99 0.40 23.63 -14.29
N ARG A 100 0.73 24.80 -13.71
CA ARG A 100 0.42 26.11 -14.33
C ARG A 100 1.11 26.29 -15.66
N SER A 101 2.39 25.92 -15.77
CA SER A 101 3.12 25.99 -17.04
C SER A 101 2.54 25.06 -18.10
N LEU A 102 1.88 23.97 -17.70
CA LEU A 102 1.18 23.07 -18.62
C LEU A 102 -0.24 23.56 -18.96
N GLY A 103 -0.70 24.67 -18.38
CA GLY A 103 -2.09 25.12 -18.51
C GLY A 103 -3.09 24.04 -18.12
N PHE A 104 -2.85 23.32 -17.02
CA PHE A 104 -3.74 22.27 -16.56
C PHE A 104 -5.08 22.86 -16.09
N ASP A 105 -6.18 22.47 -16.71
CA ASP A 105 -7.51 23.02 -16.46
C ASP A 105 -8.62 21.95 -16.43
N ALA A 106 -9.87 22.39 -16.21
CA ALA A 106 -11.04 21.51 -16.14
C ALA A 106 -11.31 20.77 -17.45
N ARG A 107 -11.00 21.37 -18.60
CA ARG A 107 -11.19 20.75 -19.92
C ARG A 107 -10.20 19.61 -20.10
N LYS A 108 -8.93 19.79 -19.71
CA LYS A 108 -7.91 18.73 -19.76
C LYS A 108 -8.24 17.59 -18.81
N LEU A 109 -8.68 17.87 -17.59
CA LEU A 109 -9.11 16.83 -16.66
C LEU A 109 -10.33 16.05 -17.19
N ARG A 110 -11.32 16.73 -17.80
CA ARG A 110 -12.46 16.04 -18.41
C ARG A 110 -12.05 15.17 -19.58
N ALA A 111 -11.14 15.64 -20.44
CA ALA A 111 -10.60 14.83 -21.52
C ALA A 111 -9.90 13.56 -20.99
N LEU A 112 -9.13 13.68 -19.90
CA LEU A 112 -8.51 12.55 -19.22
C LEU A 112 -9.54 11.54 -18.69
N GLU A 113 -10.60 12.01 -18.04
CA GLU A 113 -11.66 11.17 -17.49
C GLU A 113 -12.45 10.43 -18.57
N LEU A 114 -12.62 11.04 -19.74
CA LEU A 114 -13.36 10.47 -20.88
C LEU A 114 -12.48 9.61 -21.80
N GLY A 115 -11.20 9.43 -21.49
CA GLY A 115 -10.29 8.68 -22.37
C GLY A 115 -9.99 9.38 -23.69
N GLN A 116 -10.23 10.69 -23.78
CA GLN A 116 -10.00 11.48 -24.97
C GLN A 116 -8.53 11.95 -25.05
N THR A 117 -8.13 12.40 -26.24
CA THR A 117 -6.88 13.13 -26.41
C THR A 117 -6.94 14.44 -25.63
N VAL A 118 -5.91 14.71 -24.84
CA VAL A 118 -5.87 15.91 -24.02
C VAL A 118 -5.35 17.07 -24.88
N PRO A 119 -6.11 18.17 -25.03
CA PRO A 119 -5.70 19.28 -25.88
C PRO A 119 -4.37 19.88 -25.44
N GLY A 120 -3.43 19.98 -26.39
CA GLY A 120 -2.08 20.50 -26.13
C GLY A 120 -1.17 19.53 -25.38
N TRP A 121 -1.57 18.27 -25.24
CA TRP A 121 -0.73 17.17 -24.74
C TRP A 121 -0.30 16.20 -25.85
N ASP A 122 -0.52 16.57 -27.11
CA ASP A 122 -0.11 15.73 -28.25
C ASP A 122 1.41 15.52 -28.20
N GLY A 123 1.85 14.31 -27.86
CA GLY A 123 3.26 13.95 -27.70
C GLY A 123 3.89 14.25 -26.32
N GLU A 124 3.10 14.56 -25.28
CA GLU A 124 3.66 14.75 -23.93
C GLU A 124 4.24 13.46 -23.34
N SER A 125 5.39 13.58 -22.68
CA SER A 125 6.14 12.42 -22.20
C SER A 125 5.44 11.72 -21.02
N PRO A 126 5.59 10.39 -20.88
CA PRO A 126 5.01 9.60 -19.78
C PRO A 126 5.28 10.17 -18.37
N GLU A 127 6.36 10.91 -18.20
CA GLU A 127 6.75 11.58 -16.96
C GLU A 127 5.83 12.76 -16.59
N VAL A 128 5.32 13.50 -17.59
CA VAL A 128 4.36 14.59 -17.36
C VAL A 128 3.03 14.01 -16.87
N ALA A 129 2.53 12.98 -17.56
CA ALA A 129 1.37 12.22 -17.14
C ALA A 129 1.57 11.65 -15.72
N GLY A 130 2.78 11.16 -15.40
CA GLY A 130 3.13 10.68 -14.07
C GLY A 130 3.10 11.75 -12.98
N ARG A 131 3.53 12.99 -13.29
CA ARG A 131 3.40 14.13 -12.37
C ARG A 131 1.94 14.48 -12.11
N VAL A 132 1.12 14.50 -13.15
CA VAL A 132 -0.33 14.75 -13.05
C VAL A 132 -1.01 13.65 -12.25
N ALA A 133 -0.72 12.38 -12.54
CA ALA A 133 -1.23 11.26 -11.77
C ALA A 133 -0.88 11.40 -10.28
N ARG A 134 0.39 11.65 -9.94
CA ARG A 134 0.79 11.88 -8.54
C ARG A 134 0.04 13.06 -7.89
N ALA A 135 -0.17 14.14 -8.62
CA ALA A 135 -0.92 15.29 -8.10
C ALA A 135 -2.39 14.94 -7.83
N LEU A 136 -3.07 14.31 -8.80
CA LEU A 136 -4.45 13.87 -8.66
C LEU A 136 -4.61 12.86 -7.53
N ALA A 137 -3.69 11.91 -7.37
CA ALA A 137 -3.75 10.93 -6.27
C ALA A 137 -3.76 11.63 -4.90
N ARG A 138 -2.96 12.69 -4.74
CA ARG A 138 -2.95 13.51 -3.52
C ARG A 138 -4.24 14.31 -3.35
N VAL A 139 -4.72 14.93 -4.43
CA VAL A 139 -5.97 15.72 -4.41
C VAL A 139 -7.17 14.83 -4.07
N TYR A 140 -7.21 13.60 -4.59
CA TYR A 140 -8.29 12.65 -4.33
C TYR A 140 -8.11 11.87 -3.02
N GLY A 141 -6.97 12.00 -2.35
CA GLY A 141 -6.68 11.29 -1.10
C GLY A 141 -6.49 9.78 -1.27
N VAL A 142 -6.10 9.31 -2.45
CA VAL A 142 -5.91 7.88 -2.75
C VAL A 142 -4.44 7.53 -3.01
N PRO A 143 -4.01 6.27 -2.77
CA PRO A 143 -2.66 5.84 -3.12
C PRO A 143 -2.36 6.01 -4.62
N GLU A 144 -1.12 6.39 -4.98
CA GLU A 144 -0.69 6.57 -6.39
C GLU A 144 -1.03 5.33 -7.25
N ARG A 145 -0.91 4.12 -6.68
CA ARG A 145 -1.27 2.87 -7.36
C ARG A 145 -2.74 2.83 -7.82
N VAL A 146 -3.67 3.30 -6.97
CA VAL A 146 -5.12 3.22 -7.23
C VAL A 146 -5.48 4.16 -8.36
N LEU A 147 -4.89 5.36 -8.35
CA LEU A 147 -5.11 6.32 -9.41
C LEU A 147 -4.51 5.87 -10.74
N LEU A 148 -3.33 5.23 -10.75
CA LEU A 148 -2.78 4.67 -11.99
C LEU A 148 -3.65 3.55 -12.57
N ASP A 149 -4.21 2.70 -11.72
CA ASP A 149 -5.14 1.65 -12.15
C ASP A 149 -6.43 2.26 -12.72
N ALA A 150 -6.97 3.30 -12.07
CA ALA A 150 -8.15 4.03 -12.55
C ALA A 150 -7.87 4.83 -13.83
N TRP A 151 -6.68 5.40 -13.97
CA TRP A 151 -6.21 6.09 -15.17
C TRP A 151 -6.25 5.14 -16.36
N ARG A 152 -5.71 3.94 -16.20
CA ARG A 152 -5.73 2.89 -17.24
C ARG A 152 -7.14 2.49 -17.63
N ARG A 153 -8.01 2.27 -16.64
CA ARG A 153 -9.42 1.95 -16.90
C ARG A 153 -10.18 3.06 -17.62
N SER A 154 -9.83 4.32 -17.37
CA SER A 154 -10.46 5.47 -18.04
C SER A 154 -9.95 5.68 -19.46
N ARG A 155 -8.78 5.12 -19.80
CA ARG A 155 -8.07 5.38 -21.07
C ARG A 155 -7.56 4.08 -21.71
N PRO A 156 -8.45 3.11 -22.04
CA PRO A 156 -8.02 1.80 -22.54
C PRO A 156 -7.37 1.86 -23.93
N ALA A 157 -7.73 2.85 -24.75
CA ALA A 157 -7.17 3.03 -26.10
C ALA A 157 -5.87 3.87 -26.13
N ASP A 158 -5.54 4.56 -25.03
CA ASP A 158 -4.30 5.33 -24.93
C ASP A 158 -3.21 4.45 -24.31
N GLY A 159 -2.24 4.04 -25.14
CA GLY A 159 -1.09 3.26 -24.69
C GLY A 159 -0.10 4.03 -23.80
N THR A 160 -0.33 5.32 -23.55
CA THR A 160 0.57 6.15 -22.75
C THR A 160 0.33 5.93 -21.26
N VAL A 161 1.17 5.07 -20.70
CA VAL A 161 1.17 4.74 -19.29
C VAL A 161 1.93 5.81 -18.50
N PRO A 162 1.32 6.46 -17.48
CA PRO A 162 2.04 7.43 -16.68
C PRO A 162 3.25 6.80 -15.97
N VAL A 163 4.44 7.34 -16.22
CA VAL A 163 5.66 6.97 -15.51
C VAL A 163 5.78 7.89 -14.31
N LEU A 164 5.51 7.35 -13.12
CA LEU A 164 5.65 8.13 -11.90
C LEU A 164 7.07 8.66 -11.79
N PRO A 165 7.25 9.99 -11.62
CA PRO A 165 8.58 10.54 -11.50
C PRO A 165 9.24 9.87 -10.31
N ARG A 166 10.45 9.35 -10.55
CA ARG A 166 11.30 8.77 -9.51
C ARG A 166 11.31 9.79 -8.39
N ARG A 167 10.84 9.39 -7.19
CA ARG A 167 10.95 10.27 -6.03
C ARG A 167 12.46 10.53 -5.94
N ALA A 168 12.90 11.73 -6.31
CA ALA A 168 14.28 12.12 -6.10
C ALA A 168 14.49 11.79 -4.63
N ALA A 169 15.35 10.81 -4.35
CA ALA A 169 15.78 10.59 -2.98
C ALA A 169 16.28 11.96 -2.58
N SER A 170 15.52 12.63 -1.71
CA SER A 170 15.92 13.96 -1.32
C SER A 170 17.34 13.80 -0.81
N SER A 171 18.28 14.55 -1.37
CA SER A 171 19.70 14.43 -1.03
C SER A 171 19.90 14.56 0.50
N GLU A 172 18.96 15.23 1.15
CA GLU A 172 18.78 15.34 2.60
C GLU A 172 18.44 14.00 3.31
N GLU A 173 17.57 13.14 2.75
CA GLU A 173 17.21 11.84 3.35
C GLU A 173 18.34 10.80 3.32
N THR A 174 19.28 10.91 2.38
CA THR A 174 20.46 10.02 2.31
C THR A 174 21.61 10.54 3.19
N SER A 175 21.75 11.87 3.32
CA SER A 175 22.81 12.49 4.14
C SER A 175 22.58 12.30 5.64
N GLY A 176 21.34 12.38 6.13
CA GLY A 176 21.02 12.28 7.56
C GLY A 176 21.39 10.94 8.21
N PRO A 177 21.02 9.77 7.64
CA PRO A 177 21.33 8.47 8.22
C PRO A 177 22.81 8.10 8.16
N LEU A 178 23.51 8.40 7.05
CA LEU A 178 24.93 8.13 6.89
C LEU A 178 25.79 9.05 7.75
N ALA A 179 25.52 10.36 7.78
CA ALA A 179 26.22 11.29 8.66
C ALA A 179 26.05 10.91 10.14
N LEU A 180 24.86 10.42 10.52
CA LEU A 180 24.61 9.96 11.88
C LEU A 180 25.37 8.66 12.19
N TRP A 181 25.49 7.75 11.23
CA TRP A 181 26.35 6.56 11.33
C TRP A 181 27.83 6.92 11.46
N GLU A 182 28.31 7.86 10.65
CA GLU A 182 29.68 8.36 10.70
C GLU A 182 29.99 9.03 12.05
N GLY A 183 29.02 9.72 12.64
CA GLY A 183 29.16 10.28 13.99
C GLY A 183 29.16 9.25 15.13
N LEU A 184 28.88 7.96 14.88
CA LEU A 184 29.01 6.89 15.88
C LEU A 184 30.49 6.47 16.00
N ASN A 185 30.95 6.22 17.22
CA ASN A 185 32.25 5.59 17.40
C ASN A 185 32.19 4.10 17.00
N GLU A 186 33.35 3.48 16.80
CA GLU A 186 33.47 2.08 16.35
C GLU A 186 32.64 1.12 17.20
N ARG A 187 32.74 1.23 18.53
CA ARG A 187 31.98 0.40 19.46
C ARG A 187 30.47 0.58 19.29
N GLN A 188 29.98 1.82 19.15
CA GLN A 188 28.56 2.10 18.91
C GLN A 188 28.08 1.55 17.57
N ARG A 189 28.92 1.60 16.52
CA ARG A 189 28.63 1.00 15.22
C ARG A 189 28.49 -0.52 15.35
N ILE A 190 29.42 -1.19 16.04
CA ILE A 190 29.35 -2.63 16.30
C ILE A 190 28.04 -2.99 17.02
N TYR A 191 27.69 -2.26 18.09
CA TYR A 191 26.42 -2.50 18.80
C TYR A 191 25.20 -2.34 17.89
N LEU A 192 25.12 -1.25 17.13
CA LEU A 192 23.99 -1.01 16.25
C LEU A 192 23.90 -2.07 15.14
N THR A 193 25.03 -2.54 14.61
CA THR A 193 25.11 -3.64 13.64
C THR A 193 24.58 -4.94 14.24
N CYS A 194 25.07 -5.37 15.41
CA CYS A 194 24.64 -6.62 16.04
C CYS A 194 23.13 -6.59 16.35
N LEU A 195 22.65 -5.47 16.88
CA LEU A 195 21.23 -5.25 17.17
C LEU A 195 20.38 -5.27 15.90
N PHE A 196 20.83 -4.63 14.83
CA PHE A 196 20.11 -4.60 13.56
C PHE A 196 19.99 -5.99 12.96
N TRP A 197 21.07 -6.76 12.89
CA TRP A 197 21.03 -8.10 12.31
C TRP A 197 20.15 -9.06 13.12
N GLN A 198 20.18 -8.99 14.44
CA GLN A 198 19.28 -9.82 15.25
C GLN A 198 17.81 -9.41 15.05
N ASP A 199 17.49 -8.11 14.94
CA ASP A 199 16.13 -7.66 14.58
C ASP A 199 15.68 -8.20 13.21
N GLN A 200 16.57 -8.26 12.21
CA GLN A 200 16.25 -8.82 10.90
C GLN A 200 16.05 -10.34 10.94
N GLU A 201 16.81 -11.07 11.74
CA GLU A 201 16.63 -12.51 11.95
C GLU A 201 15.29 -12.84 12.62
N GLU A 202 14.93 -12.11 13.68
CA GLU A 202 13.62 -12.24 14.32
C GLU A 202 12.48 -11.91 13.34
N GLU A 203 12.64 -10.87 12.50
CA GLU A 203 11.67 -10.54 11.46
C GLU A 203 11.51 -11.69 10.43
N LEU A 204 12.60 -12.35 10.05
CA LEU A 204 12.56 -13.52 9.16
C LEU A 204 11.90 -14.73 9.82
N LEU A 205 12.22 -15.01 11.09
CA LEU A 205 11.60 -16.10 11.86
C LEU A 205 10.09 -15.89 11.99
N GLN A 206 9.65 -14.67 12.30
CA GLN A 206 8.23 -14.33 12.41
C GLN A 206 7.51 -14.44 11.05
N ARG A 207 8.17 -14.02 9.95
CA ARG A 207 7.63 -14.20 8.60
C ARG A 207 7.47 -15.69 8.26
N ARG A 208 8.44 -16.54 8.61
CA ARG A 208 8.39 -18.00 8.39
C ARG A 208 7.32 -18.66 9.26
N SER A 209 7.26 -18.36 10.56
CA SER A 209 6.26 -18.89 11.48
C SER A 209 4.84 -18.54 11.01
N HIS A 210 4.61 -17.29 10.60
CA HIS A 210 3.32 -16.88 10.04
C HIS A 210 3.00 -17.59 8.71
N ALA A 211 3.99 -17.80 7.84
CA ALA A 211 3.78 -18.55 6.60
C ALA A 211 3.35 -20.01 6.85
N MET A 212 3.75 -20.57 8.00
CA MET A 212 3.40 -21.92 8.46
C MET A 212 2.13 -21.96 9.35
N GLY A 213 1.35 -20.87 9.42
CA GLY A 213 0.10 -20.82 10.18
C GLY A 213 0.25 -20.46 11.67
N GLY A 214 1.43 -20.01 12.11
CA GLY A 214 1.65 -19.56 13.49
C GLY A 214 0.88 -18.28 13.85
N VAL A 215 0.63 -18.10 15.15
CA VAL A 215 -0.05 -16.91 15.69
C VAL A 215 0.81 -15.66 15.49
N ARG A 216 0.19 -14.59 14.99
CA ARG A 216 0.86 -13.31 14.75
C ARG A 216 1.09 -12.56 16.06
N SER A 217 2.32 -12.61 16.56
CA SER A 217 2.74 -11.74 17.66
C SER A 217 2.93 -10.30 17.16
N ALA A 218 2.61 -9.31 17.98
CA ALA A 218 2.76 -7.92 17.59
C ALA A 218 4.24 -7.59 17.37
N ALA A 219 4.56 -6.78 16.35
CA ALA A 219 5.97 -6.45 16.03
C ALA A 219 6.76 -5.90 17.23
N ARG A 220 6.06 -5.24 18.16
CA ARG A 220 6.65 -4.67 19.36
C ARG A 220 7.07 -5.73 20.38
N GLU A 221 6.47 -6.92 20.36
CA GLU A 221 6.74 -7.98 21.32
C GLU A 221 8.05 -8.69 20.98
N TRP A 222 8.19 -9.18 19.75
CA TRP A 222 9.38 -9.93 19.33
C TRP A 222 10.59 -9.04 18.99
N ARG A 223 10.40 -7.74 18.72
CA ARG A 223 11.52 -6.80 18.52
C ARG A 223 12.23 -6.38 19.80
N ARG A 224 11.68 -6.72 20.97
CA ARG A 224 12.34 -6.50 22.26
C ARG A 224 13.28 -7.67 22.52
N MET A 225 14.54 -7.49 22.14
CA MET A 225 15.55 -8.54 22.22
C MET A 225 16.28 -8.52 23.57
N PRO A 226 16.56 -9.68 24.20
CA PRO A 226 17.39 -9.76 25.40
C PRO A 226 18.81 -9.23 25.18
N LEU A 227 19.12 -8.10 25.81
CA LEU A 227 20.46 -7.54 25.83
C LEU A 227 21.31 -8.16 26.94
N ALA A 228 20.77 -8.27 28.16
CA ALA A 228 21.50 -8.78 29.32
C ALA A 228 20.55 -9.40 30.36
N LEU A 229 21.03 -10.44 31.02
CA LEU A 229 20.44 -11.04 32.22
C LEU A 229 21.29 -10.63 33.43
N HIS A 230 20.65 -10.14 34.49
CA HIS A 230 21.33 -9.65 35.69
C HIS A 230 21.50 -10.76 36.73
N ALA A 231 22.29 -11.78 36.36
CA ALA A 231 22.68 -12.91 37.20
C ALA A 231 24.08 -13.42 36.76
N PRO A 232 24.77 -14.23 37.59
CA PRO A 232 26.06 -14.82 37.20
C PRO A 232 25.99 -15.56 35.87
N LYS A 233 26.94 -15.29 34.97
CA LYS A 233 26.93 -15.82 33.59
C LYS A 233 27.05 -17.33 33.55
N GLU A 234 27.63 -17.92 34.59
CA GLU A 234 27.76 -19.36 34.80
C GLU A 234 26.39 -20.03 35.00
N LEU A 235 25.41 -19.27 35.50
CA LEU A 235 24.06 -19.76 35.79
C LEU A 235 23.07 -19.47 34.65
N VAL A 236 23.19 -18.31 33.99
CA VAL A 236 22.21 -17.86 32.99
C VAL A 236 22.72 -17.83 31.55
N GLY A 237 24.01 -18.14 31.36
CA GLY A 237 24.66 -18.06 30.06
C GLY A 237 24.79 -16.64 29.53
N LEU A 238 25.05 -16.53 28.22
CA LEU A 238 25.07 -15.28 27.47
C LEU A 238 23.81 -15.18 26.62
N THR A 239 23.26 -13.97 26.47
CA THR A 239 22.22 -13.74 25.46
C THR A 239 22.83 -13.83 24.05
N ARG A 240 22.00 -14.12 23.03
CA ARG A 240 22.44 -14.11 21.62
C ARG A 240 23.15 -12.81 21.22
N LEU A 241 22.66 -11.66 21.74
CA LEU A 241 23.31 -10.37 21.51
C LEU A 241 24.69 -10.30 22.16
N GLN A 242 24.84 -10.81 23.40
CA GLN A 242 26.14 -10.86 24.07
C GLN A 242 27.13 -11.79 23.37
N GLU A 243 26.66 -12.94 22.87
CA GLU A 243 27.49 -13.86 22.08
C GLU A 243 27.98 -13.20 20.79
N ARG A 244 27.09 -12.51 20.07
CA ARG A 244 27.43 -11.80 18.83
C ARG A 244 28.41 -10.65 19.09
N LEU A 245 28.16 -9.84 20.11
CA LEU A 245 29.09 -8.77 20.52
C LEU A 245 30.47 -9.32 20.89
N ARG A 246 30.53 -10.49 21.54
CA ARG A 246 31.78 -11.16 21.88
C ARG A 246 32.54 -11.64 20.65
N GLN A 247 31.83 -12.15 19.63
CA GLN A 247 32.42 -12.55 18.34
C GLN A 247 33.06 -11.35 17.61
N GLU A 248 32.44 -10.17 17.72
CA GLU A 248 32.97 -8.90 17.20
C GLU A 248 34.08 -8.28 18.09
N GLY A 249 34.69 -9.07 18.97
CA GLY A 249 35.81 -8.63 19.83
C GLY A 249 35.41 -7.71 21.00
N VAL A 250 34.12 -7.43 21.20
CA VAL A 250 33.66 -6.57 22.29
C VAL A 250 33.45 -7.39 23.57
N ARG A 251 34.52 -7.53 24.38
CA ARG A 251 34.45 -8.12 25.73
C ARG A 251 34.00 -7.07 26.76
N ASP A 252 33.24 -7.51 27.77
CA ASP A 252 32.41 -6.63 28.60
C ASP A 252 32.99 -6.37 30.00
N PRO A 253 33.16 -5.08 30.36
CA PRO A 253 32.62 -4.57 31.63
C PRO A 253 31.77 -3.27 31.46
N GLY A 254 31.23 -2.96 30.28
CA GLY A 254 30.62 -1.67 29.96
C GLY A 254 29.49 -1.63 28.91
N VAL A 255 28.68 -2.68 28.73
CA VAL A 255 27.50 -2.70 27.82
C VAL A 255 26.59 -1.48 28.00
N GLY A 256 26.49 -0.94 29.21
CA GLY A 256 25.61 0.19 29.52
C GLY A 256 25.92 1.50 28.78
N SER A 257 27.21 1.84 28.56
CA SER A 257 27.58 3.17 28.05
C SER A 257 27.30 3.34 26.55
N SER A 258 27.59 2.30 25.77
CA SER A 258 27.36 2.29 24.31
C SER A 258 25.86 2.27 23.99
N VAL A 259 25.09 1.44 24.71
CA VAL A 259 23.63 1.39 24.56
C VAL A 259 22.97 2.68 25.04
N ALA A 260 23.44 3.28 26.14
CA ALA A 260 22.94 4.58 26.59
C ALA A 260 23.23 5.70 25.57
N ALA A 261 24.38 5.68 24.89
CA ALA A 261 24.70 6.62 23.81
C ALA A 261 23.79 6.43 22.58
N LEU A 262 23.57 5.18 22.15
CA LEU A 262 22.62 4.87 21.08
C LEU A 262 21.19 5.31 21.43
N ARG A 263 20.79 5.14 22.70
CA ARG A 263 19.48 5.58 23.21
C ARG A 263 19.34 7.10 23.20
N ARG A 264 20.35 7.86 23.65
CA ARG A 264 20.35 9.33 23.60
C ARG A 264 20.21 9.88 22.19
N ARG A 265 20.74 9.17 21.18
CA ARG A 265 20.61 9.51 19.76
C ARG A 265 19.28 9.02 19.14
N GLY A 266 18.38 8.44 19.94
CA GLY A 266 17.10 7.92 19.49
C GLY A 266 17.21 6.74 18.52
N LEU A 267 18.30 5.97 18.57
CA LEU A 267 18.53 4.83 17.68
C LEU A 267 17.97 3.53 18.26
N VAL A 268 17.99 3.40 19.59
CA VAL A 268 17.46 2.23 20.30
C VAL A 268 16.62 2.66 21.50
N THR A 269 15.71 1.79 21.93
CA THR A 269 14.95 1.90 23.17
C THR A 269 15.33 0.74 24.08
N THR A 270 15.42 0.98 25.39
CA THR A 270 15.74 -0.05 26.39
C THR A 270 14.56 -0.25 27.33
N TYR A 271 14.27 -1.50 27.68
CA TYR A 271 13.25 -1.87 28.66
C TYR A 271 13.88 -2.75 29.75
N ARG A 272 13.22 -2.83 30.90
CA ARG A 272 13.59 -3.74 31.98
C ARG A 272 12.37 -4.55 32.38
N ASP A 273 12.55 -5.86 32.49
CA ASP A 273 11.54 -6.81 32.97
C ASP A 273 12.21 -7.89 33.81
N ARG A 274 11.44 -8.91 34.21
CA ARG A 274 11.93 -10.10 34.89
C ARG A 274 11.57 -11.33 34.07
N VAL A 275 12.44 -12.34 34.09
CA VAL A 275 12.21 -13.63 33.45
C VAL A 275 12.53 -14.74 34.44
N TYR A 276 11.70 -15.76 34.49
CA TYR A 276 11.98 -16.95 35.28
C TYR A 276 12.96 -17.84 34.52
N ILE A 277 14.05 -18.22 35.18
CA ILE A 277 15.05 -19.16 34.64
C ILE A 277 15.05 -20.37 35.56
N ASP A 278 14.85 -21.55 34.96
CA ASP A 278 14.84 -22.79 35.71
C ASP A 278 16.16 -23.01 36.45
N GLY A 279 16.08 -23.44 37.71
CA GLY A 279 17.25 -23.58 38.60
C GLY A 279 17.86 -22.28 39.16
N VAL A 280 17.42 -21.09 38.72
CA VAL A 280 17.92 -19.78 39.23
C VAL A 280 16.80 -18.94 39.85
N GLY A 281 15.58 -19.05 39.35
CA GLY A 281 14.43 -18.25 39.77
C GLY A 281 14.24 -16.99 38.92
N GLU A 282 13.61 -15.96 39.49
CA GLU A 282 13.34 -14.70 38.76
C GLU A 282 14.57 -13.82 38.60
N VAL A 283 15.05 -13.69 37.37
CA VAL A 283 16.19 -12.87 37.00
C VAL A 283 15.74 -11.59 36.31
N ALA A 284 16.26 -10.44 36.75
CA ALA A 284 16.02 -9.18 36.04
C ALA A 284 16.71 -9.20 34.67
N ARG A 285 16.04 -8.67 33.66
CA ARG A 285 16.54 -8.64 32.28
C ARG A 285 16.45 -7.24 31.70
N THR A 286 17.48 -6.87 30.93
CA THR A 286 17.45 -5.70 30.06
C THR A 286 17.10 -6.13 28.64
N LEU A 287 16.06 -5.54 28.09
CA LEU A 287 15.65 -5.69 26.70
C LEU A 287 16.04 -4.46 25.89
N VAL A 288 16.26 -4.64 24.60
CA VAL A 288 16.58 -3.57 23.65
C VAL A 288 15.78 -3.72 22.37
N GLU A 289 15.33 -2.60 21.82
CA GLU A 289 14.58 -2.52 20.57
C GLU A 289 15.25 -1.49 19.66
N VAL A 290 15.49 -1.85 18.39
CA VAL A 290 15.99 -0.87 17.40
C VAL A 290 14.83 -0.04 16.88
N THR A 291 14.92 1.28 17.05
CA THR A 291 13.89 2.21 16.58
C THR A 291 13.80 2.21 15.05
N ARG A 292 12.73 2.81 14.49
CA ARG A 292 12.64 3.05 13.05
C ARG A 292 13.83 3.85 12.52
N ARG A 293 14.26 4.88 13.27
CA ARG A 293 15.43 5.71 12.96
C ARG A 293 16.72 4.88 12.98
N GLY A 294 16.94 4.09 14.03
CA GLY A 294 18.10 3.20 14.16
C GLY A 294 18.23 2.19 13.03
N ARG A 295 17.10 1.58 12.61
CA ARG A 295 17.08 0.67 11.46
C ARG A 295 17.36 1.38 10.14
N GLY A 296 16.87 2.61 9.96
CA GLY A 296 17.19 3.43 8.79
C GLY A 296 18.70 3.71 8.68
N VAL A 297 19.31 4.09 9.81
CA VAL A 297 20.76 4.35 9.93
C VAL A 297 21.58 3.10 9.65
N ALA A 298 21.26 1.97 10.30
CA ALA A 298 21.96 0.70 10.08
C ALA A 298 21.82 0.20 8.64
N ARG A 299 20.62 0.28 8.03
CA ARG A 299 20.41 -0.12 6.63
C ARG A 299 21.22 0.70 5.65
N ALA A 300 21.23 2.03 5.83
CA ALA A 300 22.00 2.93 4.97
C ALA A 300 23.50 2.59 5.03
N ALA A 301 24.03 2.40 6.24
CA ALA A 301 25.45 2.09 6.45
C ALA A 301 25.85 0.70 5.96
N LEU A 302 25.04 -0.31 6.25
CA LEU A 302 25.30 -1.71 5.88
C LEU A 302 24.90 -2.02 4.43
N LYS A 303 24.42 -1.03 3.68
CA LYS A 303 23.91 -1.16 2.30
C LYS A 303 22.86 -2.27 2.17
N VAL A 304 22.10 -2.51 3.24
CA VAL A 304 21.02 -3.50 3.21
C VAL A 304 19.83 -2.86 2.50
N PRO A 305 19.38 -3.42 1.35
CA PRO A 305 18.28 -2.84 0.62
C PRO A 305 17.06 -2.77 1.52
N SER A 306 16.44 -1.58 1.57
CA SER A 306 15.14 -1.49 2.21
C SER A 306 14.18 -2.39 1.42
N SER A 307 13.30 -3.12 2.11
CA SER A 307 12.19 -3.80 1.45
C SER A 307 11.19 -2.76 0.95
N THR A 308 11.61 -1.86 0.07
CA THR A 308 10.66 -1.07 -0.70
C THR A 308 9.90 -2.09 -1.54
N GLY A 309 8.57 -2.08 -1.47
CA GLY A 309 7.76 -2.87 -2.38
C GLY A 309 8.12 -2.56 -3.83
N ALA A 310 7.66 -3.39 -4.77
CA ALA A 310 7.83 -3.10 -6.18
C ALA A 310 7.43 -1.64 -6.48
N PRO A 311 8.24 -0.90 -7.28
CA PRO A 311 7.94 0.48 -7.58
C PRO A 311 6.58 0.56 -8.25
N ALA A 312 5.72 1.47 -7.81
CA ALA A 312 4.44 1.65 -8.47
C ALA A 312 4.68 2.01 -9.95
N PRO A 313 3.93 1.42 -10.88
CA PRO A 313 2.75 0.56 -10.67
C PRO A 313 3.03 -0.95 -10.74
N LEU A 314 4.27 -1.41 -10.64
CA LEU A 314 4.60 -2.84 -10.66
C LEU A 314 4.09 -3.56 -9.39
N LEU A 315 3.83 -4.84 -9.57
CA LEU A 315 3.42 -5.79 -8.54
C LEU A 315 4.65 -6.38 -7.86
N SER A 316 4.51 -6.79 -6.60
CA SER A 316 5.55 -7.61 -5.96
C SER A 316 5.74 -8.92 -6.72
N ARG A 317 6.94 -9.52 -6.60
CA ARG A 317 7.26 -10.83 -7.19
C ARG A 317 6.14 -11.85 -7.02
N TRP A 318 5.67 -12.02 -5.79
CA TRP A 318 4.63 -12.99 -5.47
C TRP A 318 3.30 -12.69 -6.20
N LEU A 319 2.85 -11.43 -6.19
CA LEU A 319 1.62 -11.04 -6.89
C LEU A 319 1.77 -11.17 -8.42
N TRP A 320 2.96 -10.88 -8.94
CA TRP A 320 3.28 -11.09 -10.34
C TRP A 320 3.21 -12.57 -10.73
N SER A 321 3.84 -13.47 -9.95
CA SER A 321 3.77 -14.92 -10.19
C SER A 321 2.33 -15.44 -10.18
N VAL A 322 1.47 -14.90 -9.30
CA VAL A 322 0.05 -15.26 -9.28
C VAL A 322 -0.67 -14.74 -10.53
N LEU A 323 -0.42 -13.51 -10.95
CA LEU A 323 -1.04 -12.95 -12.15
C LEU A 323 -0.62 -13.72 -13.42
N VAL A 324 0.65 -14.14 -13.53
CA VAL A 324 1.15 -14.98 -14.63
C VAL A 324 0.42 -16.32 -14.69
N ARG A 325 0.17 -16.96 -13.54
CA ARG A 325 -0.61 -18.21 -13.49
C ARG A 325 -2.02 -18.05 -14.03
N VAL A 326 -2.68 -16.93 -13.69
CA VAL A 326 -4.03 -16.63 -14.21
C VAL A 326 -3.96 -16.30 -15.71
N ALA A 327 -2.95 -15.55 -16.15
CA ALA A 327 -2.75 -15.21 -17.56
C ALA A 327 -2.50 -16.44 -18.44
N ARG A 328 -1.78 -17.45 -17.96
CA ARG A 328 -1.58 -18.73 -18.67
C ARG A 328 -2.85 -19.55 -18.81
N ALA A 329 -3.76 -19.40 -17.87
CA ALA A 329 -5.06 -20.05 -17.89
C ALA A 329 -6.12 -19.20 -18.62
N ASP A 330 -5.75 -18.11 -19.30
CA ASP A 330 -6.72 -17.24 -19.97
C ASP A 330 -7.56 -18.04 -20.99
N GLY A 331 -8.84 -17.68 -21.12
CA GLY A 331 -9.83 -18.44 -21.89
C GLY A 331 -10.48 -19.61 -21.14
N VAL A 332 -9.73 -20.47 -20.45
CA VAL A 332 -10.29 -21.61 -19.68
C VAL A 332 -10.59 -21.22 -18.22
N GLY A 333 -9.84 -20.26 -17.69
CA GLY A 333 -9.90 -19.82 -16.31
C GLY A 333 -9.05 -20.70 -15.40
N LEU A 334 -8.41 -20.09 -14.41
CA LEU A 334 -7.73 -20.83 -13.35
C LEU A 334 -8.77 -21.24 -12.29
N ASP A 335 -8.73 -22.49 -11.86
CA ASP A 335 -9.65 -23.00 -10.84
C ASP A 335 -9.54 -22.23 -9.50
N GLY A 336 -10.45 -22.53 -8.58
CA GLY A 336 -10.49 -21.94 -7.23
C GLY A 336 -9.24 -22.18 -6.36
N SER A 337 -8.19 -22.85 -6.87
CA SER A 337 -6.92 -23.09 -6.15
C SER A 337 -6.14 -21.81 -5.83
N LEU A 338 -6.53 -20.67 -6.39
CA LEU A 338 -6.01 -19.34 -6.04
C LEU A 338 -6.54 -18.90 -4.67
N ALA A 339 -6.14 -19.63 -3.63
CA ALA A 339 -6.48 -19.39 -2.24
C ALA A 339 -5.49 -18.40 -1.58
N GLY A 340 -5.88 -17.86 -0.43
CA GLY A 340 -5.04 -16.96 0.37
C GLY A 340 -5.23 -15.48 0.03
N ARG A 341 -4.16 -14.67 0.14
CA ARG A 341 -4.26 -13.20 0.10
C ARG A 341 -4.21 -12.57 -1.29
N ALA A 342 -3.89 -13.35 -2.34
CA ALA A 342 -3.72 -12.79 -3.67
C ALA A 342 -5.03 -12.23 -4.26
N PRO A 343 -6.20 -12.90 -4.11
CA PRO A 343 -7.48 -12.31 -4.50
C PRO A 343 -7.74 -10.96 -3.82
N HIS A 344 -7.37 -10.79 -2.55
CA HIS A 344 -7.58 -9.52 -1.86
C HIS A 344 -6.81 -8.35 -2.50
N ALA A 345 -5.64 -8.64 -3.09
CA ALA A 345 -4.82 -7.64 -3.76
C ALA A 345 -5.16 -7.49 -5.26
N LEU A 346 -5.60 -8.55 -5.94
CA LEU A 346 -5.76 -8.56 -7.39
C LEU A 346 -7.20 -8.59 -7.89
N ALA A 347 -8.14 -9.14 -7.12
CA ALA A 347 -9.47 -9.47 -7.63
C ALA A 347 -10.47 -8.32 -7.52
N VAL A 348 -11.32 -8.18 -8.54
CA VAL A 348 -12.49 -7.30 -8.51
C VAL A 348 -13.39 -7.64 -7.31
N GLY A 349 -13.96 -6.60 -6.69
CA GLY A 349 -14.81 -6.72 -5.51
C GLY A 349 -14.05 -6.95 -4.20
N ARG A 350 -12.71 -6.99 -4.22
CA ARG A 350 -11.89 -7.22 -3.02
C ARG A 350 -11.07 -6.00 -2.62
N SER A 351 -10.53 -6.06 -1.40
CA SER A 351 -9.61 -5.06 -0.85
C SER A 351 -8.52 -5.74 -0.03
N PRO A 352 -7.25 -5.31 -0.14
CA PRO A 352 -6.15 -5.84 0.67
C PRO A 352 -6.18 -5.37 2.13
N ASP A 353 -6.81 -4.22 2.41
CA ASP A 353 -6.82 -3.55 3.72
C ASP A 353 -8.21 -3.14 4.20
N GLY A 354 -9.27 -3.47 3.46
CA GLY A 354 -10.64 -3.09 3.73
C GLY A 354 -11.02 -1.68 3.29
N HIS A 355 -10.05 -0.84 2.94
CA HIS A 355 -10.28 0.58 2.63
C HIS A 355 -10.02 0.87 1.16
N HIS A 356 -8.85 0.50 0.64
CA HIS A 356 -8.48 0.79 -0.73
C HIS A 356 -8.90 -0.35 -1.65
N PRO A 357 -9.31 -0.07 -2.90
CA PRO A 357 -9.61 -1.13 -3.84
C PRO A 357 -8.37 -2.00 -4.12
N SER A 358 -8.63 -3.26 -4.44
CA SER A 358 -7.66 -4.14 -5.09
C SER A 358 -7.27 -3.57 -6.46
N ARG A 359 -6.35 -4.25 -7.14
CA ARG A 359 -5.92 -3.89 -8.49
C ARG A 359 -7.02 -4.11 -9.55
N GLY A 360 -7.96 -5.01 -9.27
CA GLY A 360 -9.03 -5.37 -10.22
C GLY A 360 -8.52 -6.06 -11.49
N PHE A 361 -7.39 -6.77 -11.42
CA PHE A 361 -6.77 -7.44 -12.56
C PHE A 361 -7.39 -8.81 -12.85
N ILE A 362 -7.96 -9.45 -11.85
CA ILE A 362 -8.62 -10.75 -12.00
C ILE A 362 -10.08 -10.67 -11.55
N VAL A 363 -10.92 -11.55 -12.08
CA VAL A 363 -12.33 -11.66 -11.70
C VAL A 363 -12.71 -13.13 -11.51
N LEU A 364 -13.55 -13.40 -10.51
CA LEU A 364 -14.13 -14.72 -10.28
C LEU A 364 -15.48 -14.78 -10.99
N ARG A 365 -15.63 -15.68 -11.97
CA ARG A 365 -16.87 -15.86 -12.74
C ARG A 365 -17.00 -17.31 -13.23
N HIS A 366 -18.16 -17.66 -13.76
CA HIS A 366 -18.29 -18.91 -14.51
C HIS A 366 -17.58 -18.80 -15.87
N PRO A 367 -17.14 -19.93 -16.45
CA PRO A 367 -16.66 -19.99 -17.82
C PRO A 367 -17.72 -19.48 -18.81
N ASP A 368 -17.27 -18.97 -19.95
CA ASP A 368 -18.17 -18.43 -20.97
C ASP A 368 -19.15 -19.51 -21.47
N GLY A 369 -20.45 -19.17 -21.49
CA GLY A 369 -21.53 -20.10 -21.87
C GLY A 369 -22.02 -21.03 -20.76
N VAL A 370 -21.56 -20.84 -19.52
CA VAL A 370 -21.97 -21.64 -18.35
C VAL A 370 -22.54 -20.73 -17.27
N ASP A 371 -23.79 -20.96 -16.85
CA ASP A 371 -24.47 -20.15 -15.81
C ASP A 371 -24.48 -20.82 -14.43
N SER A 372 -23.96 -22.05 -14.31
CA SER A 372 -23.89 -22.79 -13.03
C SER A 372 -22.69 -23.73 -12.99
N GLY A 373 -22.11 -23.95 -11.81
CA GLY A 373 -20.96 -24.83 -11.62
C GLY A 373 -19.85 -24.20 -10.79
N PRO A 374 -18.61 -24.72 -10.86
CA PRO A 374 -17.49 -24.09 -10.17
C PRO A 374 -17.15 -22.74 -10.79
N TYR A 375 -16.64 -21.84 -9.96
CA TYR A 375 -16.13 -20.54 -10.39
C TYR A 375 -14.64 -20.63 -10.72
N PHE A 376 -14.20 -19.86 -11.71
CA PHE A 376 -12.81 -19.77 -12.14
C PHE A 376 -12.35 -18.31 -12.17
N TRP A 377 -11.04 -18.12 -11.99
CA TRP A 377 -10.35 -16.85 -12.06
C TRP A 377 -9.92 -16.56 -13.49
N PHE A 378 -10.34 -15.41 -14.00
CA PHE A 378 -9.99 -14.91 -15.32
C PHE A 378 -9.27 -13.57 -15.22
N LEU A 379 -8.47 -13.23 -16.23
CA LEU A 379 -8.01 -11.87 -16.40
C LEU A 379 -9.19 -10.96 -16.76
N THR A 380 -9.19 -9.77 -16.17
CA THR A 380 -9.96 -8.63 -16.68
C THR A 380 -9.20 -7.96 -17.82
N ASP A 381 -9.85 -7.07 -18.57
CA ASP A 381 -9.18 -6.26 -19.60
C ASP A 381 -8.05 -5.42 -19.00
N SER A 382 -8.27 -4.87 -17.80
CA SER A 382 -7.22 -4.15 -17.06
C SER A 382 -6.05 -5.07 -16.68
N GLY A 383 -6.31 -6.34 -16.37
CA GLY A 383 -5.30 -7.35 -16.10
C GLY A 383 -4.48 -7.70 -17.33
N ARG A 384 -5.15 -7.97 -18.47
CA ARG A 384 -4.50 -8.21 -19.76
C ARG A 384 -3.61 -7.05 -20.17
N GLN A 385 -4.14 -5.82 -20.12
CA GLN A 385 -3.37 -4.63 -20.47
C GLN A 385 -2.17 -4.42 -19.54
N HIS A 386 -2.32 -4.67 -18.23
CA HIS A 386 -1.21 -4.58 -17.29
C HIS A 386 -0.09 -5.58 -17.60
N VAL A 387 -0.44 -6.82 -17.97
CA VAL A 387 0.55 -7.81 -18.39
C VAL A 387 1.26 -7.31 -19.66
N LYS A 388 0.50 -6.90 -20.69
CA LYS A 388 1.04 -6.39 -21.96
C LYS A 388 2.03 -5.24 -21.78
N ASP A 389 1.68 -4.24 -20.97
CA ASP A 389 2.51 -3.04 -20.82
C ASP A 389 3.79 -3.26 -20.03
N TYR A 390 3.79 -4.18 -19.06
CA TYR A 390 4.88 -4.33 -18.09
C TYR A 390 5.63 -5.64 -18.18
N LEU A 391 5.29 -6.54 -19.11
CA LEU A 391 5.94 -7.85 -19.22
C LEU A 391 7.47 -7.71 -19.29
N GLY A 392 8.00 -6.84 -20.14
CA GLY A 392 9.43 -6.59 -20.25
C GLY A 392 10.06 -5.97 -18.99
N ALA A 393 9.31 -5.15 -18.24
CA ALA A 393 9.77 -4.60 -16.97
C ALA A 393 9.84 -5.69 -15.89
N TYR A 394 8.87 -6.60 -15.86
CA TYR A 394 8.86 -7.74 -14.94
C TYR A 394 9.93 -8.77 -15.27
N GLN A 395 10.19 -9.06 -16.55
CA GLN A 395 11.27 -9.97 -16.94
C GLN A 395 12.65 -9.45 -16.46
N LYS A 396 12.85 -8.14 -16.47
CA LYS A 396 14.07 -7.52 -15.90
C LYS A 396 14.09 -7.55 -14.37
N LEU A 397 12.94 -7.35 -13.73
CA LEU A 397 12.85 -7.21 -12.27
C LEU A 397 12.80 -8.57 -11.54
N TYR A 398 12.18 -9.58 -12.15
CA TYR A 398 11.97 -10.93 -11.64
C TYR A 398 12.26 -11.98 -12.73
N PRO A 399 13.52 -12.09 -13.21
CA PRO A 399 13.89 -13.02 -14.28
C PRO A 399 13.59 -14.49 -13.97
N GLU A 400 13.48 -14.83 -12.69
CA GLU A 400 13.14 -16.17 -12.21
C GLU A 400 11.65 -16.53 -12.32
N VAL A 401 10.78 -15.56 -12.60
CA VAL A 401 9.37 -15.83 -12.89
C VAL A 401 9.25 -15.99 -14.40
N GLU A 402 9.26 -17.24 -14.87
CA GLU A 402 9.06 -17.56 -16.27
C GLU A 402 7.72 -16.99 -16.75
N ALA A 403 7.77 -16.02 -17.67
CA ALA A 403 6.60 -15.36 -18.27
C ALA A 403 6.82 -15.07 -19.77
N SER A 404 7.88 -15.62 -20.37
CA SER A 404 8.29 -15.36 -21.75
C SER A 404 7.28 -15.86 -22.78
N ASP A 405 6.52 -16.89 -22.41
CA ASP A 405 5.44 -17.50 -23.18
C ASP A 405 4.22 -16.58 -23.34
N LEU A 406 4.02 -15.62 -22.43
CA LEU A 406 2.89 -14.68 -22.49
C LEU A 406 3.01 -13.62 -23.60
N ASN A 407 4.17 -13.51 -24.26
CA ASN A 407 4.36 -12.59 -25.39
C ASN A 407 3.46 -12.90 -26.59
N HIS A 408 3.00 -14.15 -26.73
CA HIS A 408 2.22 -14.62 -27.89
C HIS A 408 0.75 -14.90 -27.59
N SER A 409 0.32 -14.82 -26.33
CA SER A 409 -1.01 -15.25 -25.88
C SER A 409 -1.95 -14.11 -25.49
N ILE A 410 -1.49 -12.85 -25.49
CA ILE A 410 -2.24 -11.68 -25.02
C ILE A 410 -2.33 -10.63 -26.15
N GLU A 411 -2.73 -11.08 -27.35
CA GLU A 411 -3.11 -10.22 -28.47
C GLU A 411 -4.59 -9.85 -28.44
#